data_AF-A0A560JL07-F1
#
_entry.id   AF-A0A560JL07-F1
#
_cell.length_a   1.000
_cell.length_b   1.000
_cell.length_c   1.000
_cell.angle_alpha   90.00
_cell.angle_beta   90.00
_cell.angle_gamma   90.00
#
_symmetry.space_group_name_H-M   'P 1'
#
loop_
_entity.id
_entity.type
_entity.pdbx_description
1 polymer ?
#
loop_
_entity_poly.entity_id
_entity_poly.type
_entity_poly.pdbx_seq_one_letter_code
_entity_poly.pdbx_strand_id
1 'polypeptide(L)'
;MDVWLERRSGWKPHSDDARGPHDVDYARIVHSGSFRRLQGKTQILNLGDSDFYRTRLTHSLEVAQVAGGIAEQLRKDFNQHPAYAYIPPRSLIQTAGFCHDLGHPPFGHGGEVALNYCMREFGGFEGSRCYSDNLDTCLNATFSCLSEQSS
;
A
#
# COMPACT_ATOMS: atom_id res chain seq x y z
N MET A 1 -24.18 -11.01 -0.92
CA MET A 1 -22.91 -10.65 -1.57
C MET A 1 -22.16 -9.79 -0.57
N ASP A 2 -20.99 -10.24 -0.15
CA ASP A 2 -20.24 -9.72 1.00
C ASP A 2 -19.75 -8.30 0.72
N VAL A 3 -20.04 -7.35 1.61
CA VAL A 3 -19.72 -5.91 1.46
C VAL A 3 -18.24 -5.66 1.14
N TRP A 4 -17.37 -6.60 1.50
CA TRP A 4 -15.93 -6.59 1.28
C TRP A 4 -15.50 -6.78 -0.18
N LEU A 5 -16.38 -7.29 -1.04
CA LEU A 5 -16.12 -7.46 -2.47
C LEU A 5 -16.70 -6.34 -3.33
N GLU A 6 -17.45 -5.41 -2.72
CA GLU A 6 -18.11 -4.31 -3.42
C GLU A 6 -17.11 -3.25 -3.87
N ARG A 7 -17.10 -2.94 -5.17
CA ARG A 7 -16.20 -1.94 -5.75
C ARG A 7 -16.85 -0.56 -5.78
N ARG A 8 -16.26 0.38 -5.03
CA ARG A 8 -16.72 1.78 -4.97
C ARG A 8 -16.52 2.58 -6.28
N SER A 9 -15.60 2.16 -7.15
CA SER A 9 -15.25 2.91 -8.35
C SER A 9 -16.23 2.74 -9.52
N GLY A 10 -17.22 1.85 -9.42
CA GLY A 10 -18.19 1.59 -10.50
C GLY A 10 -17.57 1.02 -11.79
N TRP A 11 -16.31 0.59 -11.73
CA TRP A 11 -15.59 0.08 -12.89
C TRP A 11 -16.23 -1.20 -13.43
N LYS A 12 -16.48 -1.24 -14.74
CA LYS A 12 -16.98 -2.42 -15.44
C LYS A 12 -15.86 -3.01 -16.31
N PRO A 13 -15.63 -4.33 -16.26
CA PRO A 13 -14.66 -4.98 -17.15
C PRO A 13 -15.08 -4.82 -18.61
N HIS A 14 -14.09 -4.58 -19.48
CA HIS A 14 -14.30 -4.66 -20.93
C HIS A 14 -14.48 -6.13 -21.32
N SER A 15 -15.30 -6.42 -22.34
CA SER A 15 -15.54 -7.80 -22.79
C SER A 15 -14.27 -8.54 -23.22
N ASP A 16 -13.25 -7.78 -23.63
CA ASP A 16 -11.99 -8.30 -24.17
C ASP A 16 -10.87 -8.32 -23.11
N ASP A 17 -11.15 -7.86 -21.88
CA ASP A 17 -10.19 -7.89 -20.79
C ASP A 17 -10.24 -9.24 -20.07
N ALA A 18 -9.22 -10.07 -20.30
CA ALA A 18 -9.09 -11.39 -19.68
C ALA A 18 -8.71 -11.32 -18.19
N ARG A 19 -8.37 -10.14 -17.66
CA ARG A 19 -7.92 -9.99 -16.28
C ARG A 19 -9.08 -10.06 -15.30
N GLY A 20 -8.81 -10.68 -14.15
CA GLY A 20 -9.74 -10.65 -13.04
C GLY A 20 -9.80 -9.25 -12.41
N PRO A 21 -10.89 -8.93 -11.69
CA PRO A 21 -11.03 -7.63 -11.04
C PRO A 21 -9.89 -7.31 -10.05
N HIS A 22 -9.33 -8.32 -9.37
CA HIS A 22 -8.19 -8.16 -8.46
C HIS A 22 -6.86 -7.88 -9.19
N ASP A 23 -6.71 -8.40 -10.41
CA ASP A 23 -5.52 -8.12 -11.24
C ASP A 23 -5.54 -6.67 -11.75
N VAL A 24 -6.74 -6.13 -11.98
CA VAL A 24 -6.93 -4.71 -12.29
C VAL A 24 -6.54 -3.82 -11.12
N ASP A 25 -6.95 -4.16 -9.90
CA ASP A 25 -6.57 -3.40 -8.71
C ASP A 25 -5.06 -3.50 -8.41
N TYR A 26 -4.49 -4.70 -8.58
CA TYR A 26 -3.05 -4.90 -8.56
C TYR A 26 -2.33 -3.95 -9.53
N ALA A 27 -2.77 -3.91 -10.79
CA ALA A 27 -2.17 -3.06 -11.81
C ALA A 27 -2.29 -1.58 -11.45
N ARG A 28 -3.43 -1.14 -10.92
CA ARG A 28 -3.62 0.24 -10.47
C ARG A 28 -2.63 0.64 -9.38
N ILE A 29 -2.42 -0.22 -8.39
CA ILE A 29 -1.47 0.06 -7.29
C ILE A 29 -0.04 0.14 -7.82
N VAL A 30 0.41 -0.85 -8.59
CA VAL A 30 1.77 -0.90 -9.14
C VAL A 30 2.07 0.33 -10.02
N HIS A 31 1.09 0.79 -10.80
CA HIS A 31 1.25 1.97 -11.66
C HIS A 31 0.89 3.29 -10.97
N SER A 32 0.54 3.27 -9.69
CA SER A 32 0.21 4.50 -8.95
C SER A 32 1.46 5.34 -8.68
N GLY A 33 1.28 6.67 -8.65
CA GLY A 33 2.34 7.58 -8.20
C GLY A 33 2.75 7.34 -6.75
N SER A 34 1.78 6.97 -5.89
CA SER A 34 2.02 6.67 -4.47
C SER A 34 2.94 5.47 -4.27
N PHE A 35 2.78 4.40 -5.06
CA PHE A 35 3.64 3.22 -4.99
C PHE A 35 5.07 3.52 -5.48
N ARG A 36 5.22 4.28 -6.58
CA ARG A 36 6.55 4.73 -7.05
C ARG A 36 7.30 5.56 -6.01
N ARG A 37 6.59 6.40 -5.24
CA ARG A 37 7.19 7.22 -4.17
C ARG A 37 7.78 6.39 -3.03
N LEU A 38 7.41 5.11 -2.88
CA LEU A 38 8.05 4.22 -1.89
C LEU A 38 9.53 3.94 -2.20
N GLN A 39 9.96 4.10 -3.46
CA GLN A 39 11.37 3.97 -3.84
C GLN A 39 12.26 5.01 -3.15
N GLY A 40 11.73 6.21 -2.89
CA GLY A 40 12.45 7.29 -2.21
C GLY A 40 12.35 7.23 -0.69
N LYS A 41 11.59 6.28 -0.11
CA LYS A 41 11.41 6.17 1.34
C LYS A 41 12.34 5.09 1.88
N THR A 42 13.30 5.51 2.70
CA THR A 42 14.18 4.60 3.43
C THR A 42 13.38 3.87 4.50
N GLN A 43 13.65 2.58 4.66
CA GLN A 43 13.26 1.84 5.86
C GLN A 43 14.38 2.04 6.88
N ILE A 44 14.04 2.41 8.11
CA ILE A 44 15.02 2.69 9.17
C ILE A 44 15.88 1.44 9.37
N LEU A 45 17.14 1.49 8.94
CA LEU A 45 18.18 0.55 9.33
C LEU A 45 19.14 1.31 10.25
N ASN A 46 19.39 0.75 11.43
CA ASN A 46 20.46 1.19 12.31
C ASN A 46 21.78 1.29 11.54
N LEU A 47 22.58 2.32 11.84
CA LEU A 47 23.90 2.51 11.26
C LEU A 47 24.79 1.28 11.55
N GLY A 48 25.11 0.52 10.50
CA GLY A 48 26.00 -0.63 10.57
C GLY A 48 26.04 -1.40 9.25
N ASP A 49 26.93 -0.98 8.36
CA ASP A 49 27.58 -1.78 7.31
C ASP A 49 26.71 -2.76 6.50
N SER A 50 25.79 -2.25 5.69
CA SER A 50 25.25 -3.03 4.57
C SER A 50 24.97 -2.14 3.37
N ASP A 51 25.66 -2.40 2.27
CA ASP A 51 25.55 -1.73 0.96
C ASP A 51 24.16 -1.85 0.29
N PHE A 52 23.18 -2.45 0.96
CA PHE A 52 21.82 -2.65 0.47
C PHE A 52 20.81 -1.95 1.36
N TYR A 53 20.73 -0.62 1.25
CA TYR A 53 19.65 0.13 1.88
C TYR A 53 18.31 -0.31 1.29
N ARG A 54 17.50 -1.00 2.10
CA ARG A 54 16.14 -1.37 1.73
C ARG A 54 15.26 -0.12 1.72
N THR A 55 14.55 0.05 0.63
CA THR A 55 13.47 1.03 0.51
C THR A 55 12.17 0.38 0.95
N ARG A 56 11.18 1.19 1.33
CA ARG A 56 9.81 0.70 1.59
C ARG A 56 9.22 -0.01 0.37
N LEU A 57 9.65 0.37 -0.83
CA LEU A 57 9.27 -0.32 -2.07
C LEU A 57 9.81 -1.75 -2.11
N THR A 58 11.12 -1.93 -1.92
CA THR A 58 11.74 -3.26 -1.94
C THR A 58 11.18 -4.16 -0.85
N HIS A 59 10.91 -3.60 0.33
CA HIS A 59 10.24 -4.32 1.40
C HIS A 59 8.82 -4.76 1.01
N SER A 60 8.01 -3.85 0.46
CA SER A 60 6.64 -4.15 0.01
C SER A 60 6.63 -5.22 -1.09
N LEU A 61 7.63 -5.22 -1.98
CA LEU A 61 7.80 -6.25 -3.02
C LEU A 61 8.11 -7.63 -2.40
N GLU A 62 9.04 -7.70 -1.44
CA GLU A 62 9.38 -8.92 -0.72
C GLU A 62 8.16 -9.47 0.05
N VAL A 63 7.47 -8.62 0.82
CA VAL A 63 6.27 -8.99 1.58
C VAL A 63 5.18 -9.55 0.67
N ALA A 64 4.90 -8.86 -0.45
CA ALA A 64 3.90 -9.33 -1.41
C ALA A 64 4.29 -10.66 -2.07
N GLN A 65 5.57 -10.86 -2.38
CA GLN A 65 6.07 -12.11 -2.96
C GLN A 65 5.91 -13.28 -1.98
N VAL A 66 6.34 -13.09 -0.73
CA VAL A 66 6.26 -14.11 0.33
C VAL A 66 4.80 -14.43 0.65
N ALA A 67 3.95 -13.42 0.85
CA ALA A 67 2.53 -13.61 1.14
C ALA A 67 1.81 -14.37 0.01
N GLY A 68 2.09 -14.03 -1.25
CA GLY A 68 1.56 -14.77 -2.40
C GLY A 68 2.06 -16.22 -2.44
N GLY A 69 3.33 -16.46 -2.10
CA GLY A 69 3.90 -17.82 -2.00
C GLY A 69 3.22 -18.67 -0.92
N ILE A 70 3.00 -18.10 0.27
CA ILE A 70 2.28 -18.76 1.36
C ILE A 70 0.86 -19.15 0.92
N ALA A 71 0.15 -18.25 0.23
CA ALA A 71 -1.20 -18.52 -0.23
C ALA A 71 -1.26 -19.66 -1.26
N GLU A 72 -0.33 -19.71 -2.22
CA GLU A 72 -0.26 -20.80 -3.19
C GLU A 72 0.14 -22.12 -2.54
N GLN A 73 1.04 -22.08 -1.56
CA GLN A 73 1.42 -23.28 -0.79
C GLN A 73 0.22 -23.82 -0.01
N LEU A 74 -0.56 -22.96 0.65
CA LEU A 74 -1.79 -23.35 1.33
C LEU A 74 -2.84 -23.91 0.37
N ARG A 75 -3.00 -23.32 -0.83
CA ARG A 75 -3.90 -23.86 -1.87
C ARG A 75 -3.48 -25.25 -2.31
N LYS A 76 -2.19 -25.49 -2.45
CA LYS A 76 -1.62 -26.78 -2.86
C LYS A 76 -1.85 -27.85 -1.77
N ASP A 77 -1.48 -27.53 -0.53
CA ASP A 77 -1.46 -28.51 0.57
C ASP A 77 -2.87 -28.83 1.09
N PHE A 78 -3.80 -27.87 1.01
CA PHE A 78 -5.12 -27.96 1.61
C PHE A 78 -6.26 -27.84 0.58
N ASN A 79 -6.06 -28.36 -0.64
CA ASN A 79 -7.04 -28.26 -1.73
C ASN A 79 -8.43 -28.89 -1.44
N GLN A 80 -8.52 -29.80 -0.48
CA GLN A 80 -9.76 -30.44 -0.02
C GLN A 80 -10.28 -29.88 1.31
N HIS A 81 -9.53 -28.99 1.96
CA HIS A 81 -9.91 -28.43 3.24
C HIS A 81 -11.07 -27.42 3.07
N PRO A 82 -12.10 -27.40 3.93
CA PRO A 82 -13.20 -26.44 3.82
C PRO A 82 -12.77 -24.98 3.79
N ALA A 83 -11.60 -24.67 4.40
CA ALA A 83 -11.05 -23.32 4.40
C ALA A 83 -10.46 -22.87 3.05
N TYR A 84 -10.32 -23.77 2.07
CA TYR A 84 -9.78 -23.44 0.74
C TYR A 84 -10.54 -22.29 0.08
N ALA A 85 -11.87 -22.26 0.24
CA ALA A 85 -12.72 -21.22 -0.33
C ALA A 85 -12.44 -19.80 0.22
N TYR A 86 -11.82 -19.70 1.40
CA TYR A 86 -11.48 -18.42 2.03
C TYR A 86 -10.07 -17.95 1.69
N ILE A 87 -9.25 -18.75 1.00
CA ILE A 87 -7.93 -18.30 0.57
C ILE A 87 -8.13 -17.28 -0.57
N PRO A 88 -7.73 -16.02 -0.38
CA PRO A 88 -7.92 -14.99 -1.41
C PRO A 88 -7.05 -15.27 -2.64
N PRO A 89 -7.44 -14.76 -3.83
CA PRO A 89 -6.61 -14.89 -5.02
C PRO A 89 -5.27 -14.19 -4.83
N ARG A 90 -4.22 -14.69 -5.50
CA ARG A 90 -2.85 -14.18 -5.36
C ARG A 90 -2.75 -12.67 -5.59
N SER A 91 -3.41 -12.14 -6.61
CA SER A 91 -3.40 -10.70 -6.91
C SER A 91 -4.00 -9.86 -5.80
N LEU A 92 -5.04 -10.33 -5.10
CA LEU A 92 -5.60 -9.63 -3.94
C LEU A 92 -4.59 -9.57 -2.78
N ILE A 93 -3.92 -10.69 -2.49
CA ILE A 93 -2.91 -10.78 -1.42
C ILE A 93 -1.73 -9.88 -1.71
N GLN A 94 -1.23 -9.91 -2.94
CA GLN A 94 -0.12 -9.06 -3.35
C GLN A 94 -0.50 -7.57 -3.32
N THR A 95 -1.71 -7.23 -3.75
CA THR A 95 -2.23 -5.86 -3.68
C THR A 95 -2.27 -5.37 -2.23
N ALA A 96 -2.75 -6.20 -1.30
CA ALA A 96 -2.72 -5.87 0.13
C ALA A 96 -1.29 -5.69 0.65
N GLY A 97 -0.36 -6.57 0.24
CA GLY A 97 1.06 -6.46 0.55
C GLY A 97 1.70 -5.18 0.00
N PHE A 98 1.27 -4.66 -1.15
CA PHE A 98 1.74 -3.37 -1.64
C PHE A 98 1.14 -2.19 -0.89
N CYS A 99 -0.13 -2.30 -0.49
CA CYS A 99 -0.86 -1.20 0.12
C CYS A 99 -0.49 -0.96 1.59
N HIS A 100 0.04 -1.97 2.29
CA HIS A 100 0.34 -1.88 3.73
C HIS A 100 1.22 -0.66 4.08
N ASP A 101 2.09 -0.27 3.16
CA ASP A 101 3.08 0.79 3.36
C ASP A 101 2.80 2.08 2.56
N LEU A 102 1.70 2.14 1.79
CA LEU A 102 1.40 3.28 0.91
C LEU A 102 1.21 4.61 1.66
N GLY A 103 0.65 4.58 2.87
CA GLY A 103 0.36 5.80 3.62
C GLY A 103 1.47 6.28 4.54
N HIS A 104 2.55 5.53 4.74
CA HIS A 104 3.63 5.96 5.62
C HIS A 104 4.26 7.27 5.13
N PRO A 105 4.33 8.32 5.93
CA PRO A 105 4.94 9.57 5.50
C PRO A 105 6.46 9.40 5.32
N PRO A 106 7.07 10.27 4.51
CA PRO A 106 8.53 10.35 4.39
C PRO A 106 9.17 10.65 5.76
N PHE A 107 10.41 10.20 6.02
CA PHE A 107 11.12 10.35 7.30
C PHE A 107 10.51 9.62 8.53
N GLY A 108 9.56 8.69 8.33
CA GLY A 108 9.02 7.87 9.42
C GLY A 108 8.34 8.73 10.49
N HIS A 109 8.61 8.47 11.78
CA HIS A 109 8.05 9.25 12.89
C HIS A 109 8.33 10.76 12.77
N GLY A 110 9.47 11.18 12.21
CA GLY A 110 9.78 12.60 12.03
C GLY A 110 8.83 13.28 11.04
N GLY A 111 8.46 12.59 9.96
CA GLY A 111 7.46 13.08 9.01
C GLY A 111 6.03 12.95 9.52
N GLU A 112 5.71 11.93 10.31
CA GLU A 112 4.40 11.85 10.99
C GLU A 112 4.19 13.05 11.91
N VAL A 113 5.19 13.43 12.70
CA VAL A 113 5.12 14.59 13.59
C VAL A 113 5.00 15.89 12.80
N ALA A 114 5.79 16.05 11.72
CA ALA A 114 5.72 17.22 10.85
C ALA A 114 4.36 17.34 10.14
N LEU A 115 3.85 16.25 9.58
CA LEU A 115 2.52 16.21 8.95
C LEU A 115 1.40 16.42 9.95
N ASN A 116 1.49 15.84 11.15
CA ASN A 116 0.53 16.08 12.21
C ASN A 116 0.54 17.55 12.64
N TYR A 117 1.71 18.19 12.67
CA TYR A 117 1.82 19.62 12.93
C TYR A 117 1.21 20.47 11.79
N CYS A 118 1.55 20.18 10.53
CA CYS A 118 0.99 20.83 9.35
C CYS A 118 -0.55 20.65 9.23
N MET A 119 -1.09 19.53 9.74
CA MET A 119 -2.52 19.16 9.64
C MET A 119 -3.34 19.45 10.90
N ARG A 120 -2.80 20.15 11.91
CA ARG A 120 -3.54 20.42 13.17
C ARG A 120 -4.88 21.10 12.95
N GLU A 121 -4.96 22.01 11.99
CA GLU A 121 -6.20 22.73 11.65
C GLU A 121 -7.18 21.90 10.78
N PHE A 122 -6.74 20.74 10.28
CA PHE A 122 -7.49 19.88 9.35
C PHE A 122 -7.77 18.48 9.91
N GLY A 123 -7.70 18.31 11.24
CA GLY A 123 -8.02 17.05 11.94
C GLY A 123 -6.84 16.18 12.33
N GLY A 124 -5.61 16.55 11.94
CA GLY A 124 -4.38 15.84 12.31
C GLY A 124 -4.01 14.67 11.40
N PHE A 125 -2.84 14.08 11.68
CA PHE A 125 -2.26 12.99 10.91
C PHE A 125 -1.59 11.96 11.83
N GLU A 126 -1.89 10.66 11.65
CA GLU A 126 -1.33 9.57 12.45
C GLU A 126 -1.03 8.36 11.55
N GLY A 127 0.23 7.93 11.49
CA GLY A 127 0.64 6.79 10.68
C GLY A 127 0.35 6.99 9.18
N SER A 128 -0.47 6.13 8.60
CA SER A 128 -0.93 6.22 7.20
C SER A 128 -2.24 7.00 7.02
N ARG A 129 -2.79 7.53 8.12
CA ARG A 129 -4.15 8.05 8.17
C ARG A 129 -4.15 9.54 8.42
N CYS A 130 -4.68 10.25 7.44
CA CYS A 130 -5.10 11.64 7.58
C CYS A 130 -6.58 11.64 7.99
N TYR A 131 -6.93 12.43 9.01
CA TYR A 131 -8.30 12.48 9.56
C TYR A 131 -9.24 13.42 8.79
N SER A 132 -8.80 13.99 7.67
CA SER A 132 -9.66 14.85 6.85
C SER A 132 -10.59 14.01 5.96
N ASP A 133 -11.85 14.43 5.82
CA ASP A 133 -12.86 13.78 4.97
C ASP A 133 -12.55 13.87 3.47
N ASN A 134 -11.51 14.62 3.08
CA ASN A 134 -11.12 14.82 1.69
C ASN A 134 -9.71 14.25 1.41
N LEU A 135 -9.65 13.20 0.60
CA LEU A 135 -8.40 12.52 0.23
C LEU A 135 -7.43 13.45 -0.53
N ASP A 136 -7.95 14.41 -1.30
CA ASP A 136 -7.13 15.39 -2.02
C ASP A 136 -6.46 16.37 -1.07
N THR A 137 -7.14 16.76 0.02
CA THR A 137 -6.56 17.59 1.09
C THR A 137 -5.42 16.85 1.78
N CYS A 138 -5.59 15.56 2.07
CA CYS A 138 -4.56 14.73 2.68
C CYS A 138 -3.32 14.56 1.79
N LEU A 139 -3.53 14.35 0.47
CA LEU A 139 -2.44 14.22 -0.50
C LEU A 139 -1.71 15.55 -0.71
N ASN A 140 -2.43 16.67 -0.79
CA ASN A 140 -1.83 17.99 -0.97
C ASN A 140 -1.07 18.47 0.27
N ALA A 141 -1.59 18.21 1.47
CA ALA A 141 -0.88 18.55 2.71
C ALA A 141 0.42 17.75 2.87
N THR A 142 0.39 16.46 2.49
CA THR A 142 1.60 15.63 2.40
C THR A 142 2.62 16.25 1.45
N PHE A 143 2.17 16.79 0.32
CA PHE A 143 3.03 17.40 -0.69
C PHE A 143 3.60 18.76 -0.26
N SER A 144 2.78 19.62 0.38
CA SER A 144 3.16 20.97 0.81
C SER A 144 4.15 20.93 1.98
N CYS A 145 3.92 20.07 2.96
CA CYS A 145 4.81 19.89 4.11
C CYS A 145 6.15 19.25 3.68
N LEU A 146 6.16 18.50 2.57
CA LEU A 146 7.37 17.94 1.96
C LEU A 146 8.21 18.96 1.19
N SER A 147 7.59 19.92 0.51
CA SER A 147 8.31 20.98 -0.20
C SER A 147 9.02 21.94 0.75
N GLU A 148 8.43 22.23 1.92
CA GLU A 148 9.00 23.15 2.91
C GLU A 148 10.22 22.59 3.66
N GLN A 149 10.39 21.26 3.73
CA GLN A 149 11.57 20.63 4.35
C GLN A 149 12.74 20.43 3.38
N SER A 150 12.57 20.79 2.11
CA SER A 150 13.60 20.66 1.06
C SER A 150 14.29 21.98 0.67
N SER A 151 14.02 23.05 1.42
CA SER A 151 14.58 24.39 1.25
C SER A 151 15.32 24.87 2.50
#